data_AF-A0A972YI53-F1
#
_entry.id   AF-A0A972YI53-F1
#
_cell.length_a   1.000
_cell.length_b   1.000
_cell.length_c   1.000
_cell.angle_alpha   90.00
_cell.angle_beta   90.00
_cell.angle_gamma   90.00
#
_symmetry.space_group_name_H-M   'P 1'
#
loop_
_entity.id
_entity.type
_entity.pdbx_description
1 polymer ?
#
loop_
_entity_poly.entity_id
_entity_poly.type
_entity_poly.pdbx_seq_one_letter_code
_entity_poly.pdbx_strand_id
1 'polypeptide(L)'
;MPRKKQEAEDRTLNARDKLLRDTFTPAELLLSITLLLCSTVAFWFAQPRSFWVLGFFLIAGIFTPVMLKTHERTHPFFVDLLWRRFWWLTIPIWWILLQSLVGIRQNPLTPIEINDAEFFRLDPVSIWYPSLIDFADVWLPLLGFCSIYIVSINLFIIPKSRAFFERVLPWLCTSAVLVGVYGLLQKAMGAGAPFFARDHTANGYFAFFAYDGHWAAFAILWTVACIAFGLLQMRYEDGPDFLESTTPWYFTGATLLGFSGFFLEARLPAAALLLSFAVMAVLSIV
;
A
#
# COMPACT_ATOMS: atom_id res chain seq x y z
N MET A 1 30.24 -2.44 4.58
CA MET A 1 30.48 -3.81 5.10
C MET A 1 31.95 -3.93 5.50
N PRO A 2 32.29 -4.21 6.78
CA PRO A 2 33.66 -4.50 7.16
C PRO A 2 34.06 -5.90 6.65
N ARG A 3 35.09 -5.94 5.82
CA ARG A 3 35.52 -7.06 4.95
C ARG A 3 35.76 -8.42 5.65
N LYS A 4 36.06 -8.43 6.95
CA LYS A 4 36.49 -9.63 7.71
C LYS A 4 35.36 -10.56 8.18
N LYS A 5 34.13 -10.09 8.34
CA LYS A 5 33.01 -10.91 8.86
C LYS A 5 31.98 -11.31 7.80
N GLN A 6 31.92 -10.58 6.69
CA GLN A 6 31.29 -11.05 5.44
C GLN A 6 31.87 -12.42 5.05
N GLU A 7 33.18 -12.61 5.22
CA GLU A 7 33.87 -13.90 5.03
C GLU A 7 33.43 -15.01 5.99
N ALA A 8 32.90 -14.69 7.18
CA ALA A 8 32.47 -15.67 8.18
C ALA A 8 31.02 -16.13 7.94
N GLU A 9 30.10 -15.21 7.66
CA GLU A 9 28.72 -15.53 7.25
C GLU A 9 28.69 -16.21 5.87
N ASP A 10 29.62 -15.83 4.99
CA ASP A 10 29.83 -16.50 3.71
C ASP A 10 30.35 -17.94 3.86
N ARG A 11 30.99 -18.32 4.97
CA ARG A 11 31.42 -19.71 5.18
C ARG A 11 30.26 -20.64 5.52
N THR A 12 29.15 -20.10 6.06
CA THR A 12 27.98 -20.87 6.49
C THR A 12 26.88 -20.95 5.44
N LEU A 13 26.79 -19.97 4.54
CA LEU A 13 25.74 -19.91 3.51
C LEU A 13 26.12 -20.72 2.26
N ASN A 14 25.18 -21.52 1.77
CA ASN A 14 25.32 -22.16 0.46
C ASN A 14 25.41 -21.10 -0.63
N ALA A 15 26.11 -21.41 -1.73
CA ALA A 15 26.27 -20.50 -2.87
C ALA A 15 24.92 -19.98 -3.41
N ARG A 16 23.88 -20.82 -3.32
CA ARG A 16 22.49 -20.47 -3.65
C ARG A 16 21.93 -19.35 -2.76
N ASP A 17 22.15 -19.42 -1.46
CA ASP A 17 21.59 -18.46 -0.51
C ASP A 17 22.31 -17.12 -0.59
N LYS A 18 23.61 -17.13 -0.90
CA LYS A 18 24.37 -15.92 -1.24
C LYS A 18 23.84 -15.23 -2.48
N LEU A 19 23.59 -16.01 -3.55
CA LEU A 19 22.99 -15.49 -4.78
C LEU A 19 21.62 -14.87 -4.54
N LEU A 20 20.78 -15.47 -3.68
CA LEU A 20 19.48 -14.90 -3.32
C LEU A 20 19.60 -13.66 -2.42
N ARG A 21 20.58 -13.62 -1.50
CA ARG A 21 20.80 -12.47 -0.62
C ARG A 21 21.27 -11.23 -1.40
N ASP A 22 22.25 -11.42 -2.28
CA ASP A 22 23.08 -10.32 -2.81
C ASP A 22 22.71 -9.92 -4.24
N THR A 23 21.99 -10.77 -4.99
CA THR A 23 21.65 -10.46 -6.39
C THR A 23 20.35 -9.69 -6.47
N PHE A 24 20.44 -8.44 -6.93
CA PHE A 24 19.27 -7.65 -7.30
C PHE A 24 18.92 -7.90 -8.77
N THR A 25 17.88 -8.70 -9.00
CA THR A 25 17.54 -9.12 -10.37
C THR A 25 16.90 -7.98 -11.18
N PRO A 26 16.98 -8.00 -12.53
CA PRO A 26 16.28 -7.04 -13.38
C PRO A 26 14.77 -6.96 -13.11
N ALA A 27 14.13 -8.08 -12.76
CA ALA A 27 12.72 -8.11 -12.39
C ALA A 27 12.45 -7.41 -11.05
N GLU A 28 13.34 -7.58 -10.07
CA GLU A 28 13.29 -6.85 -8.79
C GLU A 28 13.52 -5.35 -8.99
N LEU A 29 14.41 -4.95 -9.90
CA LEU A 29 14.59 -3.55 -10.30
C LEU A 29 13.30 -2.99 -10.90
N LEU A 30 12.71 -3.69 -11.86
CA LEU A 30 11.46 -3.27 -12.49
C LEU A 30 10.34 -3.10 -11.46
N LEU A 31 10.19 -4.06 -10.55
CA LEU A 31 9.22 -3.97 -9.46
C LEU A 31 9.51 -2.82 -8.51
N SER A 32 10.77 -2.60 -8.14
CA SER A 32 11.14 -1.49 -7.27
C SER A 32 10.75 -0.14 -7.87
N ILE A 33 11.02 0.07 -9.17
CA ILE A 33 10.66 1.29 -9.88
C ILE A 33 9.14 1.44 -9.94
N THR A 34 8.42 0.38 -10.32
CA THR A 34 6.94 0.41 -10.36
C THR A 34 6.35 0.75 -9.00
N LEU A 35 6.84 0.16 -7.91
CA LEU A 35 6.35 0.45 -6.56
C LEU A 35 6.67 1.88 -6.11
N LEU A 36 7.87 2.39 -6.41
CA LEU A 36 8.24 3.77 -6.08
C LEU A 36 7.40 4.78 -6.86
N LEU A 37 7.14 4.53 -8.14
CA LEU A 37 6.24 5.37 -8.94
C LEU A 37 4.79 5.29 -8.42
N CYS A 38 4.27 4.08 -8.21
CA CYS A 38 2.93 3.85 -7.70
C CYS A 38 2.70 4.49 -6.31
N SER A 39 3.67 4.34 -5.40
CA SER A 39 3.60 4.98 -4.08
C SER A 39 3.70 6.50 -4.16
N THR A 40 4.54 7.04 -5.04
CA THR A 40 4.62 8.49 -5.26
C THR A 40 3.28 9.04 -5.74
N VAL A 41 2.66 8.38 -6.73
CA VAL A 41 1.32 8.74 -7.23
C VAL A 41 0.28 8.60 -6.12
N ALA A 42 0.29 7.50 -5.37
CA ALA A 42 -0.66 7.26 -4.29
C ALA A 42 -0.55 8.26 -3.14
N PHE A 43 0.67 8.65 -2.75
CA PHE A 43 0.89 9.45 -1.54
C PHE A 43 0.78 10.94 -1.81
N TRP A 44 1.19 11.40 -3.00
CA TRP A 44 1.34 12.82 -3.29
C TRP A 44 0.35 13.35 -4.32
N PHE A 45 -0.14 12.50 -5.22
CA PHE A 45 -0.99 12.92 -6.35
C PHE A 45 -2.41 12.34 -6.26
N ALA A 46 -2.70 11.47 -5.30
CA ALA A 46 -4.00 10.88 -5.15
C ALA A 46 -5.02 11.92 -4.68
N GLN A 47 -5.98 12.23 -5.55
CA GLN A 47 -7.20 12.93 -5.19
C GLN A 47 -8.36 11.94 -5.13
N PRO A 48 -9.34 12.13 -4.23
CA PRO A 48 -10.53 11.29 -4.19
C PRO A 48 -11.20 11.24 -5.57
N ARG A 49 -11.47 10.02 -6.07
CA ARG A 49 -12.14 9.76 -7.37
C ARG A 49 -11.38 10.27 -8.62
N SER A 50 -10.07 10.50 -8.53
CA SER A 50 -9.29 10.90 -9.71
C SER A 50 -9.18 9.78 -10.75
N PHE A 51 -9.78 9.99 -11.92
CA PHE A 51 -9.68 9.08 -13.06
C PHE A 51 -8.25 8.92 -13.58
N TRP A 52 -7.43 9.98 -13.50
CA TRP A 52 -6.02 9.93 -13.90
C TRP A 52 -5.21 8.96 -13.03
N VAL A 53 -5.44 9.00 -11.71
CA VAL A 53 -4.78 8.11 -10.76
C VAL A 53 -5.20 6.66 -10.99
N LEU A 54 -6.50 6.42 -11.17
CA LEU A 54 -7.01 5.08 -11.49
C LEU A 54 -6.47 4.55 -12.83
N GLY A 55 -6.39 5.41 -13.85
CA GLY A 55 -5.81 5.07 -15.15
C GLY A 55 -4.31 4.73 -15.07
N PHE A 56 -3.55 5.47 -14.26
CA PHE A 56 -2.14 5.15 -14.00
C PHE A 56 -1.98 3.75 -13.38
N PHE A 57 -2.80 3.43 -12.35
CA PHE A 57 -2.78 2.11 -11.73
C PHE A 57 -3.21 1.00 -12.69
N LEU A 58 -4.16 1.27 -13.58
CA LEU A 58 -4.57 0.33 -14.62
C LEU A 58 -3.39 -0.06 -15.52
N ILE A 59 -2.65 0.94 -15.99
CA ILE A 59 -1.46 0.73 -16.83
C ILE A 59 -0.40 -0.08 -16.07
N ALA A 60 -0.14 0.27 -14.80
CA ALA A 60 0.81 -0.47 -13.96
C ALA A 60 0.37 -1.93 -13.74
N GLY A 61 -0.93 -2.17 -13.53
CA GLY A 61 -1.50 -3.50 -13.39
C GLY A 61 -1.32 -4.35 -14.65
N ILE A 62 -1.64 -3.80 -15.82
CA ILE A 62 -1.48 -4.46 -17.13
C ILE A 62 -0.02 -4.80 -17.41
N PHE A 63 0.93 -4.06 -16.86
CA PHE A 63 2.36 -4.33 -17.03
C PHE A 63 2.87 -5.55 -16.22
N THR A 64 2.06 -6.08 -15.29
CA THR A 64 2.46 -7.19 -14.41
C THR A 64 2.90 -8.48 -15.14
N PRO A 65 2.22 -8.96 -16.20
CA PRO A 65 2.69 -10.14 -16.95
C PRO A 65 4.09 -9.95 -17.55
N VAL A 66 4.44 -8.72 -17.96
CA VAL A 66 5.79 -8.40 -18.45
C VAL A 66 6.81 -8.55 -17.31
N MET A 67 6.48 -8.02 -16.12
CA MET A 67 7.34 -8.14 -14.94
C MET A 67 7.55 -9.61 -14.53
N LEU A 68 6.49 -10.42 -14.55
CA LEU A 68 6.55 -11.85 -14.25
C LEU A 68 7.35 -12.61 -15.31
N LYS A 69 7.19 -12.26 -16.59
CA LYS A 69 7.97 -12.90 -17.66
C LYS A 69 9.46 -12.55 -17.57
N THR A 70 9.79 -11.31 -17.22
CA THR A 70 11.17 -10.90 -16.91
C THR A 70 11.70 -11.67 -15.71
N HIS A 71 10.90 -11.87 -14.66
CA HIS A 71 11.30 -12.69 -13.51
C HIS A 71 11.59 -14.13 -13.91
N GLU A 72 10.71 -14.77 -14.70
CA GLU A 72 10.92 -16.13 -15.22
C GLU A 72 12.24 -16.28 -15.99
N ARG A 73 12.65 -15.25 -16.75
CA ARG A 73 13.85 -15.27 -17.60
C ARG A 73 15.14 -14.90 -16.88
N THR A 74 15.07 -14.01 -15.88
CA THR A 74 16.25 -13.41 -15.24
C THR A 74 16.54 -13.99 -13.87
N HIS A 75 15.61 -14.74 -13.29
CA HIS A 75 15.82 -15.38 -12.00
C HIS A 75 16.87 -16.50 -12.14
N PRO A 76 17.87 -16.56 -11.23
CA PRO A 76 18.99 -17.51 -11.33
C PRO A 76 18.60 -18.98 -11.16
N PHE A 77 17.35 -19.26 -10.76
CA PHE A 77 16.81 -20.61 -10.60
C PHE A 77 15.55 -20.79 -11.44
N PHE A 78 15.29 -22.00 -11.91
CA PHE A 78 14.02 -22.35 -12.56
C PHE A 78 12.84 -22.12 -11.61
N VAL A 79 11.79 -21.47 -12.12
CA VAL A 79 10.58 -21.14 -11.35
C VAL A 79 9.37 -21.83 -11.99
N ASP A 80 9.27 -23.15 -11.79
CA ASP A 80 8.28 -24.00 -12.47
C ASP A 80 6.82 -23.69 -12.07
N LEU A 81 6.62 -23.03 -10.93
CA LEU A 81 5.31 -22.78 -10.34
C LEU A 81 4.89 -21.30 -10.36
N LEU A 82 5.64 -20.44 -11.08
CA LEU A 82 5.41 -18.99 -11.08
C LEU A 82 3.97 -18.63 -11.45
N TRP A 83 3.53 -19.08 -12.63
CA TRP A 83 2.21 -18.76 -13.17
C TRP A 83 1.09 -19.40 -12.36
N ARG A 84 1.29 -20.62 -11.86
CA ARG A 84 0.31 -21.27 -10.97
C ARG A 84 0.10 -20.43 -9.71
N ARG A 85 1.18 -19.94 -9.09
CA ARG A 85 1.10 -19.08 -7.90
C ARG A 85 0.41 -17.74 -8.20
N PHE A 86 0.69 -17.13 -9.35
CA PHE A 86 0.02 -15.91 -9.79
C PHE A 86 -1.50 -16.11 -9.93
N TRP A 87 -1.93 -17.18 -10.60
CA TRP A 87 -3.35 -17.48 -10.76
C TRP A 87 -4.06 -17.70 -9.42
N TRP A 88 -3.44 -18.42 -8.47
CA TRP A 88 -3.99 -18.59 -7.13
C TRP A 88 -4.15 -17.26 -6.37
N LEU A 89 -3.15 -16.39 -6.44
CA LEU A 89 -3.18 -15.10 -5.73
C LEU A 89 -4.17 -14.10 -6.35
N THR A 90 -4.52 -14.27 -7.64
CA THR A 90 -5.47 -13.40 -8.35
C THR A 90 -6.93 -13.89 -8.26
N ILE A 91 -7.21 -15.04 -7.66
CA ILE A 91 -8.60 -15.54 -7.48
C ILE A 91 -9.56 -14.49 -6.90
N PRO A 92 -9.20 -13.71 -5.85
CA PRO A 92 -10.10 -12.70 -5.31
C PRO A 92 -10.52 -11.63 -6.33
N ILE A 93 -9.63 -11.29 -7.27
CA ILE A 93 -9.95 -10.35 -8.35
C ILE A 93 -10.97 -10.97 -9.30
N TRP A 94 -10.73 -12.19 -9.75
CA TRP A 94 -11.65 -12.88 -10.65
C TRP A 94 -13.04 -13.05 -10.03
N TRP A 95 -13.08 -13.34 -8.73
CA TRP A 95 -14.31 -13.43 -7.97
C TRP A 95 -15.07 -12.09 -7.93
N ILE A 96 -14.39 -10.98 -7.60
CA ILE A 96 -15.01 -9.66 -7.58
C ILE A 96 -15.49 -9.27 -8.99
N LEU A 97 -14.69 -9.48 -10.03
CA LEU A 97 -15.07 -9.18 -11.41
C LEU A 97 -16.31 -10.00 -11.84
N LEU A 98 -16.36 -11.28 -11.48
CA LEU A 98 -17.53 -12.12 -11.73
C LEU A 98 -18.76 -11.60 -10.98
N GLN A 99 -18.62 -11.22 -9.70
CA GLN A 99 -19.71 -10.62 -8.94
C GLN A 99 -20.20 -9.31 -9.58
N SER A 100 -19.30 -8.45 -10.05
CA SER A 100 -19.66 -7.21 -10.74
C SER A 100 -20.40 -7.50 -12.05
N LEU A 101 -19.95 -8.47 -12.85
CA LEU A 101 -20.60 -8.86 -14.10
C LEU A 101 -22.01 -9.42 -13.87
N VAL A 102 -22.20 -10.24 -12.84
CA VAL A 102 -23.53 -10.73 -12.45
C VAL A 102 -24.40 -9.57 -11.95
N GLY A 103 -23.81 -8.64 -11.18
CA GLY A 103 -24.48 -7.50 -10.59
C GLY A 103 -24.99 -6.47 -11.59
N ILE A 104 -24.42 -6.39 -12.80
CA ILE A 104 -24.94 -5.54 -13.90
C ILE A 104 -26.42 -5.83 -14.19
N ARG A 105 -26.86 -7.08 -13.99
CA ARG A 105 -28.26 -7.46 -14.22
C ARG A 105 -29.22 -6.96 -13.15
N GLN A 106 -28.71 -6.42 -12.05
CA GLN A 106 -29.48 -6.05 -10.88
C GLN A 106 -29.06 -4.66 -10.39
N ASN A 107 -29.56 -3.65 -11.09
CA ASN A 107 -29.48 -2.26 -10.65
C ASN A 107 -30.66 -1.95 -9.72
N PRO A 108 -30.43 -1.64 -8.44
CA PRO A 108 -31.48 -1.29 -7.49
C PRO A 108 -32.02 0.13 -7.67
N LEU A 109 -31.33 1.00 -8.40
CA LEU A 109 -31.68 2.41 -8.54
C LEU A 109 -32.44 2.62 -9.85
N THR A 110 -33.72 2.97 -9.73
CA THR A 110 -34.56 3.39 -10.86
C THR A 110 -34.88 4.88 -10.75
N PRO A 111 -34.63 5.67 -11.81
CA PRO A 111 -34.98 7.08 -11.81
C PRO A 111 -36.50 7.26 -11.89
N ILE A 112 -37.04 8.19 -11.10
CA ILE A 112 -38.45 8.59 -11.08
C ILE A 112 -38.50 10.11 -11.08
N GLU A 113 -39.31 10.68 -11.96
CA GLU A 113 -39.59 12.12 -11.98
C GLU A 113 -40.80 12.42 -11.09
N ILE A 114 -40.63 13.33 -10.12
CA ILE A 114 -41.71 13.88 -9.31
C ILE A 114 -41.63 15.40 -9.40
N ASN A 115 -42.64 16.04 -9.98
CA ASN A 115 -42.71 17.51 -10.14
C ASN A 115 -41.45 18.10 -10.83
N ASP A 116 -41.07 17.58 -12.00
CA ASP A 116 -39.90 18.00 -12.78
C ASP A 116 -38.54 17.89 -12.07
N ALA A 117 -38.48 17.15 -10.96
CA ALA A 117 -37.25 16.79 -10.28
C ALA A 117 -37.01 15.28 -10.36
N GLU A 118 -35.78 14.89 -10.72
CA GLU A 118 -35.34 13.50 -10.75
C GLU A 118 -35.02 13.01 -9.33
N PHE A 119 -35.69 11.93 -8.93
CA PHE A 119 -35.41 11.19 -7.71
C PHE A 119 -35.03 9.75 -8.06
N PHE A 120 -34.31 9.07 -7.18
CA PHE A 120 -34.06 7.64 -7.33
C PHE A 120 -34.95 6.85 -6.38
N ARG A 121 -35.63 5.84 -6.90
CA ARG A 121 -36.31 4.82 -6.11
C ARG A 121 -35.41 3.59 -5.99
N LEU A 122 -35.47 2.97 -4.81
CA LEU A 122 -34.86 1.68 -4.56
C LEU A 122 -35.87 0.57 -4.85
N ASP A 123 -35.57 -0.24 -5.87
CA ASP A 123 -36.34 -1.43 -6.21
C ASP A 123 -35.86 -2.66 -5.42
N PRO A 124 -36.76 -3.61 -5.12
CA PRO A 124 -36.41 -4.79 -4.35
C PRO A 124 -35.36 -5.64 -5.07
N VAL A 125 -34.30 -5.96 -4.34
CA VAL A 125 -33.18 -6.77 -4.81
C VAL A 125 -33.30 -8.21 -4.34
N SER A 126 -32.97 -9.16 -5.22
CA SER A 126 -32.74 -10.55 -4.81
C SER A 126 -31.52 -10.63 -3.88
N ILE A 127 -31.66 -11.39 -2.80
CA ILE A 127 -30.59 -11.63 -1.80
C ILE A 127 -29.49 -12.55 -2.37
N TRP A 128 -29.82 -13.36 -3.37
CA TRP A 128 -28.92 -14.38 -3.93
C TRP A 128 -27.96 -13.86 -4.99
N TYR A 129 -28.15 -12.63 -5.46
CA TYR A 129 -27.37 -12.02 -6.51
C TYR A 129 -26.75 -10.71 -6.01
N PRO A 130 -25.50 -10.41 -6.40
CA PRO A 130 -24.92 -9.11 -6.14
C PRO A 130 -25.74 -8.02 -6.86
N SER A 131 -25.75 -6.83 -6.30
CA SER A 131 -26.32 -5.63 -6.94
C SER A 131 -25.19 -4.69 -7.31
N LEU A 132 -25.34 -4.00 -8.43
CA LEU A 132 -24.41 -2.99 -8.91
C LEU A 132 -25.19 -1.75 -9.33
N ILE A 133 -24.77 -0.58 -8.85
CA ILE A 133 -25.21 0.70 -9.40
C ILE A 133 -24.65 0.82 -10.82
N ASP A 134 -25.14 1.76 -11.63
CA ASP A 134 -24.76 1.93 -13.03
C ASP A 134 -23.27 1.62 -13.32
N PHE A 135 -23.06 0.67 -14.23
CA PHE A 135 -21.72 0.17 -14.58
C PHE A 135 -20.83 1.30 -15.10
N ALA A 136 -21.42 2.31 -15.75
CA ALA A 136 -20.70 3.47 -16.29
C ALA A 136 -19.89 4.22 -15.21
N ASP A 137 -20.39 4.25 -13.98
CA ASP A 137 -19.74 4.96 -12.86
C ASP A 137 -18.75 4.07 -12.10
N VAL A 138 -18.94 2.75 -12.12
CA VAL A 138 -18.23 1.81 -11.24
C VAL A 138 -17.08 1.09 -11.92
N TRP A 139 -17.08 0.95 -13.25
CA TRP A 139 -16.10 0.12 -13.96
C TRP A 139 -14.64 0.56 -13.73
N LEU A 140 -14.38 1.87 -13.76
CA LEU A 140 -13.00 2.39 -13.66
C LEU A 140 -12.46 2.30 -12.22
N PRO A 141 -13.20 2.67 -11.16
CA PRO A 141 -12.81 2.38 -9.78
C PRO A 141 -12.58 0.89 -9.52
N LEU A 142 -13.46 0.02 -10.05
CA LEU A 142 -13.35 -1.43 -9.91
C LEU A 142 -12.05 -1.95 -10.53
N LEU A 143 -11.79 -1.63 -11.79
CA LEU A 143 -10.57 -2.08 -12.47
C LEU A 143 -9.31 -1.48 -11.83
N GLY A 144 -9.35 -0.20 -11.44
CA GLY A 144 -8.24 0.44 -10.73
C GLY A 144 -7.91 -0.26 -9.41
N PHE A 145 -8.92 -0.65 -8.63
CA PHE A 145 -8.73 -1.45 -7.41
C PHE A 145 -8.12 -2.82 -7.72
N CYS A 146 -8.63 -3.53 -8.73
CA CYS A 146 -8.04 -4.79 -9.18
C CYS A 146 -6.58 -4.60 -9.58
N SER A 147 -6.24 -3.53 -10.30
CA SER A 147 -4.86 -3.25 -10.72
C SER A 147 -3.94 -2.94 -9.54
N ILE A 148 -4.39 -2.16 -8.55
CA ILE A 148 -3.62 -1.92 -7.31
C ILE A 148 -3.33 -3.25 -6.59
N TYR A 149 -4.33 -4.13 -6.51
CA TYR A 149 -4.15 -5.46 -5.93
C TYR A 149 -3.13 -6.29 -6.74
N ILE A 150 -3.22 -6.32 -8.08
CA ILE A 150 -2.27 -7.05 -8.94
C ILE A 150 -0.84 -6.53 -8.73
N VAL A 151 -0.64 -5.21 -8.70
CA VAL A 151 0.68 -4.62 -8.44
C VAL A 151 1.18 -5.02 -7.05
N SER A 152 0.30 -5.04 -6.05
CA SER A 152 0.64 -5.40 -4.68
C SER A 152 1.04 -6.87 -4.54
N ILE A 153 0.36 -7.81 -5.22
CA ILE A 153 0.72 -9.23 -5.11
C ILE A 153 2.10 -9.55 -5.69
N ASN A 154 2.64 -8.70 -6.56
CA ASN A 154 4.00 -8.88 -7.08
C ASN A 154 5.06 -8.86 -5.96
N LEU A 155 4.78 -8.20 -4.82
CA LEU A 155 5.63 -8.25 -3.62
C LEU A 155 5.73 -9.66 -3.01
N PHE A 156 4.76 -10.54 -3.24
CA PHE A 156 4.81 -11.92 -2.74
C PHE A 156 5.44 -12.90 -3.74
N ILE A 157 5.55 -12.50 -5.00
CA ILE A 157 5.96 -13.38 -6.10
C ILE A 157 7.42 -13.12 -6.51
N ILE A 158 7.76 -11.85 -6.76
CA ILE A 158 9.04 -11.46 -7.38
C ILE A 158 10.18 -11.34 -6.38
N PRO A 159 10.09 -10.51 -5.32
CA PRO A 159 11.25 -10.25 -4.48
C PRO A 159 11.54 -11.49 -3.64
N LYS A 160 12.75 -12.01 -3.80
CA LYS A 160 13.31 -13.07 -2.93
C LYS A 160 14.57 -12.60 -2.23
N SER A 161 15.16 -11.50 -2.69
CA SER A 161 16.34 -10.92 -2.07
C SER A 161 16.00 -10.03 -0.89
N ARG A 162 16.85 -10.11 0.13
CA ARG A 162 16.85 -9.16 1.25
C ARG A 162 17.21 -7.75 0.77
N ALA A 163 18.14 -7.67 -0.18
CA ALA A 163 18.57 -6.42 -0.80
C ALA A 163 17.41 -5.61 -1.42
N PHE A 164 16.36 -6.29 -1.92
CA PHE A 164 15.17 -5.60 -2.42
C PHE A 164 14.46 -4.80 -1.32
N PHE A 165 14.17 -5.41 -0.18
CA PHE A 165 13.48 -4.74 0.92
C PHE A 165 14.35 -3.62 1.52
N GLU A 166 15.66 -3.85 1.66
CA GLU A 166 16.60 -2.83 2.14
C GLU A 166 16.71 -1.61 1.21
N ARG A 167 16.43 -1.76 -0.09
CA ARG A 167 16.42 -0.64 -1.03
C ARG A 167 15.07 0.05 -1.13
N VAL A 168 13.97 -0.69 -1.10
CA VAL A 168 12.63 -0.14 -1.38
C VAL A 168 11.96 0.39 -0.12
N LEU A 169 12.01 -0.35 0.99
CA LEU A 169 11.27 -0.02 2.20
C LEU A 169 11.69 1.32 2.83
N PRO A 170 12.98 1.71 2.86
CA PRO A 170 13.38 3.03 3.38
C PRO A 170 12.69 4.19 2.67
N TRP A 171 12.56 4.13 1.34
CA TRP A 171 11.90 5.17 0.56
C TRP A 171 10.41 5.24 0.86
N LEU A 172 9.75 4.08 0.98
CA LEU A 172 8.32 4.03 1.28
C LEU A 172 8.02 4.52 2.70
N CYS A 173 8.78 4.07 3.69
CA CYS A 173 8.67 4.53 5.08
C CYS A 173 8.91 6.03 5.19
N THR A 174 9.98 6.54 4.56
CA THR A 174 10.28 7.97 4.56
C THR A 174 9.16 8.77 3.90
N SER A 175 8.62 8.30 2.77
CA SER A 175 7.49 8.95 2.11
C SER A 175 6.25 8.98 3.00
N ALA A 176 5.93 7.89 3.70
CA ALA A 176 4.80 7.85 4.62
C ALA A 176 4.96 8.81 5.80
N VAL A 177 6.17 8.88 6.39
CA VAL A 177 6.48 9.84 7.46
C VAL A 177 6.34 11.28 6.98
N LEU A 178 6.81 11.58 5.77
CA LEU A 178 6.66 12.92 5.16
C LEU A 178 5.18 13.30 4.97
N VAL A 179 4.32 12.36 4.57
CA VAL A 179 2.86 12.60 4.53
C VAL A 179 2.32 12.90 5.93
N GLY A 180 2.80 12.21 6.96
CA GLY A 180 2.44 12.48 8.36
C GLY A 180 2.88 13.87 8.83
N VAL A 181 4.12 14.27 8.54
CA VAL A 181 4.64 15.61 8.83
C VAL A 181 3.78 16.67 8.13
N TYR A 182 3.45 16.46 6.85
CA TYR A 182 2.58 17.36 6.09
C TYR A 182 1.19 17.50 6.75
N GLY A 183 0.57 16.40 7.16
CA GLY A 183 -0.73 16.43 7.84
C GLY A 183 -0.70 17.11 9.21
N LEU A 184 0.38 16.92 9.99
CA LEU A 184 0.57 17.64 11.25
C LEU A 184 0.75 19.14 11.03
N LEU A 185 1.55 19.55 10.03
CA LEU A 185 1.70 20.96 9.66
C LEU A 185 0.38 21.57 9.22
N GLN A 186 -0.40 20.84 8.43
CA GLN A 186 -1.73 21.26 8.01
C GLN A 186 -2.65 21.53 9.22
N LYS A 187 -2.71 20.61 10.18
CA LYS A 187 -3.50 20.79 11.41
C LYS A 187 -2.96 21.94 12.28
N ALA A 188 -1.64 22.06 12.41
CA ALA A 188 -1.01 23.13 13.18
C ALA A 188 -1.29 24.53 12.61
N MET A 189 -1.39 24.66 11.28
CA MET A 189 -1.76 25.90 10.59
C MET A 189 -3.27 26.16 10.56
N GLY A 190 -4.09 25.26 11.09
CA GLY A 190 -5.56 25.38 11.04
C GLY A 190 -6.14 25.25 9.63
N ALA A 191 -5.42 24.60 8.70
CA ALA A 191 -5.88 24.42 7.33
C ALA A 191 -6.89 23.27 7.25
N GLY A 192 -8.15 23.58 6.91
CA GLY A 192 -9.24 22.59 6.79
C GLY A 192 -9.14 21.66 5.58
N ALA A 193 -8.25 21.94 4.63
CA ALA A 193 -8.06 21.18 3.40
C ALA A 193 -6.58 21.13 2.98
N PRO A 194 -6.18 20.17 2.13
CA PRO A 194 -4.83 20.14 1.57
C PRO A 194 -4.53 21.41 0.77
N PHE A 195 -3.31 21.94 0.86
CA PHE A 195 -2.93 23.22 0.23
C PHE A 195 -3.14 23.27 -1.30
N PHE A 196 -3.22 22.12 -1.97
CA PHE A 196 -3.37 22.00 -3.42
C PHE A 196 -4.76 21.48 -3.86
N ALA A 197 -5.69 21.24 -2.93
CA ALA A 197 -7.03 20.77 -3.27
C ALA A 197 -7.91 21.96 -3.69
N ARG A 198 -8.50 21.91 -4.90
CA ARG A 198 -9.41 22.95 -5.41
C ARG A 198 -10.78 22.92 -4.75
N ASP A 199 -11.29 21.72 -4.44
CA ASP A 199 -12.66 21.52 -3.94
C ASP A 199 -12.63 20.87 -2.55
N HIS A 200 -13.40 21.41 -1.61
CA HIS A 200 -13.44 20.97 -0.22
C HIS A 200 -14.78 20.29 0.04
N THR A 201 -14.82 18.95 -0.07
CA THR A 201 -16.06 18.19 0.14
C THR A 201 -16.20 17.63 1.55
N ALA A 202 -15.14 17.69 2.36
CA ALA A 202 -15.11 17.17 3.73
C ALA A 202 -14.40 18.14 4.70
N ASN A 203 -14.83 18.15 5.96
CA ASN A 203 -14.31 19.08 6.98
C ASN A 203 -13.19 18.48 7.86
N GLY A 204 -12.85 17.21 7.67
CA GLY A 204 -11.94 16.44 8.54
C GLY A 204 -10.71 15.89 7.81
N TYR A 205 -10.03 16.73 7.02
CA TYR A 205 -8.82 16.29 6.31
C TYR A 205 -7.65 16.09 7.27
N PHE A 206 -6.88 15.02 7.04
CA PHE A 206 -5.52 14.86 7.56
C PHE A 206 -4.59 14.57 6.38
N ALA A 207 -3.64 15.45 6.11
CA ALA A 207 -2.88 15.47 4.87
C ALA A 207 -3.85 15.45 3.67
N PHE A 208 -3.67 14.50 2.74
CA PHE A 208 -4.52 14.35 1.55
C PHE A 208 -5.77 13.48 1.79
N PHE A 209 -5.92 12.89 2.99
CA PHE A 209 -7.02 11.98 3.30
C PHE A 209 -8.25 12.75 3.77
N ALA A 210 -9.36 12.57 3.07
CA ALA A 210 -10.64 13.23 3.38
C ALA A 210 -11.34 12.72 4.66
N TYR A 211 -10.90 11.56 5.17
CA TYR A 211 -11.50 10.91 6.33
C TYR A 211 -10.40 10.43 7.28
N ASP A 212 -10.58 10.74 8.57
CA ASP A 212 -9.70 10.27 9.66
C ASP A 212 -9.52 8.74 9.67
N GLY A 213 -10.57 7.99 9.30
CA GLY A 213 -10.50 6.54 9.18
C GLY A 213 -9.47 6.05 8.16
N HIS A 214 -9.37 6.73 7.01
CA HIS A 214 -8.41 6.38 5.97
C HIS A 214 -6.99 6.73 6.39
N TRP A 215 -6.81 7.89 7.02
CA TRP A 215 -5.52 8.26 7.60
C TRP A 215 -5.08 7.27 8.69
N ALA A 216 -5.98 6.92 9.63
CA ALA A 216 -5.65 5.98 10.69
C ALA A 216 -5.23 4.61 10.13
N ALA A 217 -5.93 4.07 9.14
CA ALA A 217 -5.56 2.81 8.50
C ALA A 217 -4.17 2.90 7.84
N PHE A 218 -3.91 3.99 7.12
CA PHE A 218 -2.60 4.26 6.52
C PHE A 218 -1.49 4.35 7.58
N ALA A 219 -1.70 5.16 8.62
CA ALA A 219 -0.76 5.40 9.69
C ALA A 219 -0.48 4.13 10.49
N ILE A 220 -1.48 3.27 10.76
CA ILE A 220 -1.29 1.96 11.40
C ILE A 220 -0.32 1.10 10.59
N LEU A 221 -0.59 0.92 9.30
CA LEU A 221 0.24 0.08 8.42
C LEU A 221 1.69 0.56 8.39
N TRP A 222 1.90 1.87 8.25
CA TRP A 222 3.26 2.42 8.18
C TRP A 222 3.96 2.52 9.53
N THR A 223 3.22 2.68 10.64
CA THR A 223 3.77 2.57 12.00
C THR A 223 4.31 1.16 12.24
N VAL A 224 3.51 0.14 11.92
CA VAL A 224 3.92 -1.27 12.03
C VAL A 224 5.11 -1.55 11.12
N ALA A 225 5.08 -1.10 9.86
CA ALA A 225 6.17 -1.31 8.91
C ALA A 225 7.49 -0.66 9.38
N CYS A 226 7.43 0.58 9.89
CA CYS A 226 8.61 1.27 10.41
C CYS A 226 9.20 0.57 11.64
N ILE A 227 8.36 0.18 12.61
CA ILE A 227 8.82 -0.54 13.81
C ILE A 227 9.42 -1.90 13.43
N ALA A 228 8.71 -2.68 12.60
CA ALA A 228 9.20 -3.99 12.16
C ALA A 228 10.53 -3.88 11.42
N PHE A 229 10.70 -2.86 10.57
CA PHE A 229 11.94 -2.65 9.84
C PHE A 229 13.08 -2.16 10.74
N GLY A 230 12.79 -1.28 11.70
CA GLY A 230 13.76 -0.87 12.73
C GLY A 230 14.24 -2.06 13.57
N LEU A 231 13.33 -2.91 14.03
CA LEU A 231 13.67 -4.13 14.77
C LEU A 231 14.46 -5.12 13.91
N LEU A 232 14.09 -5.27 12.64
CA LEU A 232 14.82 -6.11 11.69
C LEU A 232 16.26 -5.62 11.51
N GLN A 233 16.45 -4.29 11.43
CA GLN A 233 17.76 -3.69 11.29
C GLN A 233 18.63 -3.88 12.55
N MET A 234 18.04 -3.79 13.74
CA MET A 234 18.71 -4.06 15.01
C MET A 234 19.06 -5.52 15.22
N ARG A 235 18.24 -6.44 14.68
CA ARG A 235 18.50 -7.88 14.76
C ARG A 235 19.71 -8.30 13.93
N TYR A 236 20.12 -7.50 12.94
CA TYR A 236 21.31 -7.81 12.19
C TYR A 236 22.54 -7.70 13.09
N GLU A 237 23.15 -8.84 13.41
CA GLU A 237 24.27 -8.98 14.35
C GLU A 237 25.51 -8.13 13.98
N ASP A 238 25.57 -7.63 12.74
CA ASP A 238 26.64 -6.78 12.20
C ASP A 238 26.18 -5.33 11.93
N GLY A 239 25.02 -4.92 12.45
CA GLY A 239 24.51 -3.55 12.33
C GLY A 239 25.35 -2.53 13.12
N PRO A 240 25.46 -1.27 12.66
CA PRO A 240 26.00 -0.20 13.49
C PRO A 240 25.15 -0.06 14.76
N ASP A 241 25.77 0.46 15.82
CA ASP A 241 25.07 0.75 17.08
C ASP A 241 23.79 1.55 16.81
N PHE A 242 22.78 1.41 17.68
CA PHE A 242 21.46 2.01 17.50
C PHE A 242 21.53 3.46 17.01
N LEU A 243 22.33 4.31 17.65
CA LEU A 243 22.47 5.74 17.34
C LEU A 243 23.15 6.02 16.00
N GLU A 244 24.03 5.13 15.54
CA GLU A 244 24.76 5.26 14.27
C GLU A 244 24.00 4.63 13.10
N SER A 245 22.97 3.83 13.40
CA SER A 245 22.11 3.19 12.41
C SER A 245 20.97 4.09 11.92
N THR A 246 20.22 3.63 10.90
CA THR A 246 18.95 4.26 10.49
C THR A 246 17.76 3.85 11.36
N THR A 247 17.96 2.96 12.34
CA THR A 247 16.92 2.50 13.26
C THR A 247 16.21 3.65 14.00
N PRO A 248 16.90 4.67 14.56
CA PRO A 248 16.26 5.77 15.27
C PRO A 248 15.31 6.56 14.36
N TRP A 249 15.65 6.68 13.07
CA TRP A 249 14.78 7.32 12.08
C TRP A 249 13.46 6.57 11.94
N TYR A 250 13.48 5.24 11.86
CA TYR A 250 12.26 4.44 11.74
C TYR A 250 11.40 4.50 13.00
N PHE A 251 11.98 4.42 14.20
CA PHE A 251 11.20 4.57 15.43
C PHE A 251 10.64 5.97 15.61
N THR A 252 11.40 7.01 15.24
CA THR A 252 10.90 8.39 15.25
C THR A 252 9.75 8.56 14.28
N GLY A 253 9.89 8.03 13.06
CA GLY A 253 8.83 8.02 12.06
C GLY A 253 7.58 7.28 12.52
N ALA A 254 7.74 6.09 13.11
CA ALA A 254 6.64 5.33 13.68
C ALA A 254 5.95 6.07 14.83
N THR A 255 6.72 6.72 15.70
CA THR A 255 6.18 7.52 16.80
C THR A 255 5.38 8.70 16.26
N LEU A 256 5.89 9.41 15.25
CA LEU A 256 5.19 10.51 14.62
C LEU A 256 3.85 10.06 13.99
N LEU A 257 3.88 8.95 13.25
CA LEU A 257 2.69 8.37 12.61
C LEU A 257 1.68 7.87 13.66
N GLY A 258 2.12 7.14 14.68
CA GLY A 258 1.26 6.65 15.76
C GLY A 258 0.65 7.80 16.58
N PHE A 259 1.46 8.78 16.95
CA PHE A 259 1.05 9.93 17.75
C PHE A 259 0.09 10.87 17.01
N SER A 260 0.09 10.84 15.67
CA SER A 260 -0.90 11.57 14.87
C SER A 260 -2.36 11.23 15.23
N GLY A 261 -2.61 10.08 15.87
CA GLY A 261 -3.92 9.68 16.38
C GLY A 261 -4.55 10.65 17.38
N PHE A 262 -3.76 11.43 18.11
CA PHE A 262 -4.28 12.46 19.02
C PHE A 262 -4.92 13.66 18.29
N PHE A 263 -4.62 13.84 17.00
CA PHE A 263 -5.11 14.95 16.18
C PHE A 263 -6.31 14.56 15.32
N LEU A 264 -6.81 13.33 15.46
CA LEU A 264 -8.00 12.85 14.77
C LEU A 264 -9.25 13.15 15.58
N GLU A 265 -10.30 13.58 14.89
CA GLU A 265 -11.60 13.90 15.48
C GLU A 265 -12.43 12.61 15.66
N ALA A 266 -12.25 11.65 14.75
CA ALA A 266 -12.94 10.36 14.81
C ALA A 266 -12.35 9.46 15.91
N ARG A 267 -13.15 9.22 16.96
CA ARG A 267 -12.74 8.47 18.17
C ARG A 267 -12.27 7.03 17.89
N LEU A 268 -13.01 6.27 17.07
CA LEU A 268 -12.68 4.86 16.80
C LEU A 268 -11.38 4.72 15.99
N PRO A 269 -11.20 5.44 14.86
CA PRO A 269 -9.92 5.49 14.15
C PRO A 269 -8.74 5.90 15.03
N ALA A 270 -8.92 6.96 15.83
CA ALA A 270 -7.91 7.44 16.76
C ALA A 270 -7.49 6.37 17.78
N ALA A 271 -8.48 5.74 18.43
CA ALA A 271 -8.24 4.67 19.40
C ALA A 271 -7.53 3.48 18.76
N ALA A 272 -7.94 3.05 17.56
CA ALA A 272 -7.31 1.94 16.84
C ALA A 272 -5.83 2.23 16.50
N LEU A 273 -5.52 3.46 16.07
CA LEU A 273 -4.16 3.88 15.76
C LEU A 273 -3.29 3.94 17.02
N LEU A 274 -3.77 4.60 18.08
CA LEU A 274 -3.05 4.72 19.35
C LEU A 274 -2.83 3.36 20.02
N LEU A 275 -3.84 2.48 19.99
CA LEU A 275 -3.72 1.12 20.53
C LEU A 275 -2.69 0.31 19.74
N SER A 276 -2.75 0.37 18.41
CA SER A 276 -1.80 -0.34 17.53
C SER A 276 -0.37 0.17 17.75
N PHE A 277 -0.19 1.48 17.87
CA PHE A 277 1.10 2.08 18.23
C PHE A 277 1.58 1.62 19.62
N ALA A 278 0.72 1.63 20.63
CA ALA A 278 1.07 1.19 21.98
C ALA A 278 1.50 -0.28 22.02
N VAL A 279 0.75 -1.17 21.35
CA VAL A 279 1.12 -2.60 21.24
C VAL A 279 2.47 -2.77 20.57
N MET A 280 2.70 -2.10 19.43
CA MET A 280 3.96 -2.22 18.71
C MET A 280 5.14 -1.61 19.48
N ALA A 281 4.92 -0.51 20.21
CA ALA A 281 5.93 0.10 21.07
C ALA A 281 6.33 -0.84 22.21
N VAL A 282 5.37 -1.50 22.88
CA VAL A 282 5.65 -2.51 23.90
C VAL A 282 6.45 -3.68 23.32
N LEU A 283 6.04 -4.18 22.15
CA LEU A 283 6.76 -5.26 21.45
C LEU A 283 8.19 -4.89 21.04
N SER A 284 8.51 -3.59 20.93
CA SER A 284 9.86 -3.14 20.57
C SER A 284 10.82 -3.03 21.76
N ILE A 285 10.31 -3.10 23.00
CA ILE A 285 11.08 -3.01 24.24
C ILE A 285 11.43 -4.40 24.79
N VAL A 286 10.59 -5.41 24.48
CA VAL A 286 10.76 -6.82 24.88
C VAL A 286 11.71 -7.55 23.95
#